data_AF-A0A537F970-F1
#
_entry.id   AF-A0A537F970-F1
#
_cell.length_a   1.000
_cell.length_b   1.000
_cell.length_c   1.000
_cell.angle_alpha   90.00
_cell.angle_beta   90.00
_cell.angle_gamma   90.00
#
_symmetry.space_group_name_H-M   'P 1'
#
loop_
_entity.id
_entity.type
_entity.pdbx_description
1 polymer ?
#
loop_
_entity_poly.entity_id
_entity_poly.type
_entity_poly.pdbx_seq_one_letter_code
_entity_poly.pdbx_strand_id
1 'polypeptide(L)'
;MVLESRIVMSPENIPIRNGSVVIRDLSLQASSNELETNITMIAQHGDLSPLRLQLFLRNSSASCTYSLPKVFLVNQDVANQSLTVPIQTSGSYCLVFDNDRSQLAMTKNVTAVATLHSRSEKTTTTNDGGVNMAGLGLGAFGFLVLVYGVSRKAVIPWE
;
A
#
# COMPACT_ATOMS: atom_id res chain seq x y z
N MET A 1 -8.93 11.11 2.73
CA MET A 1 -7.98 10.00 2.61
C MET A 1 -8.60 8.78 3.24
N VAL A 2 -8.79 7.69 2.50
CA VAL A 2 -9.35 6.44 3.05
C VAL A 2 -8.22 5.43 3.13
N LEU A 3 -7.97 4.94 4.35
CA LEU A 3 -7.02 3.86 4.60
C LEU A 3 -7.83 2.56 4.64
N GLU A 4 -7.61 1.68 3.67
CA GLU A 4 -8.22 0.35 3.67
C GLU A 4 -7.17 -0.66 4.13
N SER A 5 -7.50 -1.51 5.10
CA SER A 5 -6.61 -2.59 5.55
C SER A 5 -7.22 -3.94 5.22
N ARG A 6 -6.39 -4.86 4.74
CA ARG A 6 -6.79 -6.22 4.38
C ARG A 6 -5.77 -7.21 4.90
N ILE A 7 -6.23 -8.21 5.64
CA ILE A 7 -5.38 -9.35 6.01
C ILE A 7 -5.11 -10.18 4.75
N VAL A 8 -3.84 -10.35 4.41
CA VAL A 8 -3.36 -11.16 3.28
C VAL A 8 -2.74 -12.48 3.73
N MET A 9 -2.36 -12.58 5.00
CA MET A 9 -2.01 -13.82 5.69
C MET A 9 -2.58 -13.80 7.10
N SER A 10 -3.47 -14.75 7.39
CA SER A 10 -4.06 -14.90 8.72
C SER A 10 -3.04 -15.39 9.74
N PRO A 11 -3.19 -15.05 11.03
CA PRO A 11 -2.36 -15.59 12.09
C PRO A 11 -2.52 -17.11 12.16
N GLU A 12 -1.43 -17.82 11.85
CA GLU A 12 -1.32 -19.27 11.93
C GLU A 12 -0.06 -19.61 12.73
N ASN A 13 -0.12 -20.64 13.57
CA ASN A 13 1.06 -21.16 14.25
C ASN A 13 1.82 -22.11 13.30
N ILE A 14 3.01 -21.70 12.88
CA ILE A 14 3.83 -22.38 11.89
C ILE A 14 5.05 -22.98 12.60
N PRO A 15 5.15 -24.32 12.72
CA PRO A 15 6.36 -24.96 13.24
C PRO A 15 7.44 -25.01 12.15
N ILE A 16 8.58 -24.36 12.41
CA ILE A 16 9.71 -24.30 11.49
C ILE A 16 10.88 -25.07 12.08
N ARG A 17 11.19 -26.21 11.48
CA ARG A 17 12.28 -27.10 11.93
C ARG A 17 13.64 -26.47 11.62
N ASN A 18 14.67 -26.87 12.36
CA ASN A 18 16.04 -26.48 12.03
C ASN A 18 16.42 -26.95 10.62
N GLY A 19 17.13 -26.11 9.87
CA GLY A 19 17.52 -26.41 8.48
C GLY A 19 16.34 -26.50 7.51
N SER A 20 15.17 -26.01 7.90
CA SER A 20 13.97 -26.00 7.06
C SER A 20 13.52 -24.60 6.71
N VAL A 21 12.84 -24.51 5.58
CA VAL A 21 12.31 -23.27 5.02
C VAL A 21 10.81 -23.44 4.81
N VAL A 22 10.03 -22.50 5.34
CA VAL A 22 8.59 -22.40 5.07
C VAL A 22 8.33 -21.23 4.15
N ILE A 23 7.52 -21.48 3.12
CA ILE A 23 7.23 -20.50 2.07
C ILE A 23 5.73 -20.26 2.02
N ARG A 24 5.33 -18.99 1.89
CA ARG A 24 3.95 -18.54 1.75
C ARG A 24 3.82 -17.64 0.51
N ASP A 25 2.90 -18.00 -0.37
CA ASP A 25 2.51 -17.21 -1.53
C ASP A 25 1.50 -16.13 -1.10
N LEU A 26 1.80 -14.87 -1.39
CA LEU A 26 0.92 -13.72 -1.13
C LEU A 26 0.52 -13.07 -2.46
N SER A 27 -0.77 -12.98 -2.74
CA SER A 27 -1.26 -12.26 -3.92
C SER A 27 -1.68 -10.84 -3.53
N LEU A 28 -0.91 -9.85 -3.97
CA LEU A 28 -1.11 -8.44 -3.62
C LEU A 28 -1.58 -7.66 -4.86
N GLN A 29 -2.66 -6.89 -4.72
CA GLN A 29 -3.08 -5.90 -5.71
C GLN A 29 -2.56 -4.55 -5.24
N ALA A 30 -1.87 -3.79 -6.10
CA ALA A 30 -1.24 -2.53 -5.76
C ALA A 30 -2.11 -1.31 -6.09
N SER A 31 -2.10 -0.40 -5.12
CA SER A 31 -2.56 0.99 -5.21
C SER A 31 -1.78 1.81 -4.16
N SER A 32 -0.46 1.95 -4.30
CA SER A 32 0.40 2.59 -3.27
C SER A 32 0.16 1.99 -1.87
N ASN A 33 0.51 0.71 -1.71
CA ASN A 33 0.18 -0.05 -0.51
C ASN A 33 1.42 -0.27 0.37
N GLU A 34 1.21 -0.36 1.68
CA GLU A 34 2.22 -0.77 2.66
C GLU A 34 1.85 -2.15 3.18
N LEU A 35 2.77 -3.11 3.12
CA LEU A 35 2.60 -4.43 3.72
C LEU A 35 3.21 -4.41 5.12
N GLU A 36 2.37 -4.51 6.14
CA GLU A 36 2.78 -4.71 7.51
C GLU A 36 2.76 -6.21 7.83
N THR A 37 3.90 -6.77 8.23
CA THR A 37 4.03 -8.15 8.66
C THR A 37 4.39 -8.18 10.13
N ASN A 38 3.49 -8.71 10.95
CA ASN A 38 3.70 -8.86 12.39
C ASN A 38 4.08 -10.31 12.67
N ILE A 39 5.27 -10.49 13.22
CA ILE A 39 5.87 -11.79 13.46
C ILE A 39 6.10 -11.92 14.96
N THR A 40 5.43 -12.91 15.53
CA THR A 40 5.57 -13.31 16.92
C THR A 40 6.14 -14.71 16.94
N MET A 41 7.36 -14.84 17.40
CA MET A 41 8.08 -16.09 17.55
C MET A 41 8.03 -16.57 19.00
N ILE A 42 7.64 -17.82 19.17
CA ILE A 42 7.70 -18.53 20.43
C ILE A 42 8.81 -19.57 20.30
N ALA A 43 9.89 -19.32 21.01
CA ALA A 43 10.99 -20.27 21.16
C ALA A 43 10.48 -21.52 21.87
N GLN A 44 10.58 -22.70 21.23
CA GLN A 44 10.47 -23.94 21.97
C GLN A 44 11.79 -24.11 22.75
N HIS A 45 11.71 -24.20 24.08
CA HIS A 45 12.85 -24.44 24.98
C HIS A 45 13.86 -23.28 25.14
N GLY A 46 13.45 -22.03 24.95
CA GLY A 46 14.26 -20.86 25.31
C GLY A 46 15.33 -20.47 24.30
N ASP A 47 15.35 -21.07 23.10
CA ASP A 47 16.17 -20.62 21.98
C ASP A 47 15.65 -19.30 21.39
N LEU A 48 16.27 -18.19 21.79
CA LEU A 48 15.96 -16.84 21.32
C LEU A 48 16.66 -16.47 20.01
N SER A 49 17.29 -17.43 19.31
CA SER A 49 17.97 -17.13 18.07
C SER A 49 16.99 -16.62 17.00
N PRO A 50 17.37 -15.60 16.22
CA PRO A 50 16.46 -15.03 15.24
C PRO A 50 16.24 -16.00 14.08
N LEU A 51 15.15 -15.81 13.35
CA LEU A 51 14.79 -16.53 12.15
C LEU A 51 14.96 -15.60 10.96
N ARG A 52 15.44 -16.12 9.83
CA ARG A 52 15.61 -15.30 8.64
C ARG A 52 14.29 -15.13 7.91
N LEU A 53 13.86 -13.89 7.76
CA LEU A 53 12.69 -13.51 6.97
C LEU A 53 13.13 -12.98 5.61
N GLN A 54 12.53 -13.51 4.54
CA GLN A 54 12.74 -12.98 3.19
C GLN A 54 11.40 -12.68 2.53
N LEU A 55 11.35 -11.57 1.79
CA LEU A 55 10.23 -11.21 0.94
C LEU A 55 10.77 -10.81 -0.43
N PHE A 56 10.22 -11.39 -1.49
CA PHE A 56 10.57 -11.04 -2.86
C PHE A 56 9.37 -11.18 -3.79
N LEU A 57 9.39 -10.44 -4.89
CA LEU A 57 8.39 -10.56 -5.95
C LEU A 57 8.60 -11.88 -6.72
N ARG A 58 7.52 -12.62 -6.94
CA ARG A 58 7.50 -13.82 -7.76
C ARG A 58 7.40 -13.42 -9.23
N ASN A 59 8.42 -13.75 -10.02
CA ASN A 59 8.33 -13.60 -11.47
C ASN A 59 7.31 -14.60 -12.02
N SER A 60 6.51 -14.18 -13.00
CA SER A 60 5.26 -14.81 -13.47
C SER A 60 5.32 -16.29 -13.88
N SER A 61 6.52 -16.88 -14.00
CA SER A 61 6.74 -18.27 -14.40
C SER A 61 7.45 -19.14 -13.36
N ALA A 62 7.98 -18.59 -12.26
CA ALA A 62 8.68 -19.36 -11.24
C ALA A 62 7.71 -19.73 -10.10
N SER A 63 7.80 -20.92 -9.52
CA SER A 63 7.21 -21.18 -8.20
C SER A 63 7.97 -20.38 -7.13
N CYS A 64 7.45 -20.23 -5.92
CA CYS A 64 8.27 -19.71 -4.83
C CYS A 64 9.35 -20.73 -4.46
N THR A 65 10.42 -20.79 -5.24
CA THR A 65 11.55 -21.70 -5.04
C THR A 65 12.60 -21.01 -4.18
N TYR A 66 13.23 -21.69 -3.23
CA TYR A 66 14.37 -21.16 -2.45
C TYR A 66 15.70 -21.21 -3.24
N SER A 67 15.68 -20.87 -4.54
CA SER A 67 16.88 -20.84 -5.39
C SER A 67 17.27 -19.41 -5.75
N LEU A 68 18.57 -19.10 -5.64
CA LEU A 68 19.16 -17.82 -6.06
C LEU A 68 19.36 -17.79 -7.58
N PRO A 69 19.40 -16.60 -8.22
CA PRO A 69 19.37 -15.25 -7.66
C PRO A 69 17.96 -14.65 -7.55
N LYS A 70 17.72 -13.85 -6.51
CA LYS A 70 16.46 -13.14 -6.26
C LYS A 70 16.71 -11.69 -5.89
N VAL A 71 15.80 -10.81 -6.29
CA VAL A 71 15.76 -9.42 -5.82
C VAL A 71 14.87 -9.37 -4.57
N PHE A 72 15.49 -9.25 -3.41
CA PHE A 72 14.80 -9.20 -2.13
C PHE A 72 14.30 -7.79 -1.82
N LEU A 73 13.05 -7.69 -1.40
CA LEU A 73 12.48 -6.50 -0.76
C LEU A 73 12.80 -6.51 0.74
N VAL A 74 12.84 -7.70 1.32
CA VAL A 74 13.25 -7.95 2.70
C VAL A 74 14.18 -9.15 2.72
N ASN A 75 15.28 -9.05 3.45
CA ASN A 75 16.14 -10.17 3.81
C ASN A 75 16.85 -9.83 5.13
N GLN A 76 16.24 -10.21 6.24
CA GLN A 76 16.75 -9.84 7.57
C GLN A 76 16.42 -10.92 8.60
N ASP A 77 17.20 -10.96 9.67
CA ASP A 77 16.97 -11.88 10.78
C ASP A 77 15.99 -11.21 11.77
N VAL A 78 14.90 -11.89 12.12
CA VAL A 78 13.77 -11.38 12.92
C VAL A 78 13.47 -12.32 14.09
N ALA A 79 12.97 -11.77 15.19
CA ALA A 79 12.51 -12.56 16.35
C ALA A 79 11.04 -12.23 16.69
N ASN A 80 10.82 -11.19 17.50
CA ASN A 80 9.50 -10.67 17.88
C ASN A 80 9.40 -9.22 17.42
N GLN A 81 8.93 -9.00 16.20
CA GLN A 81 8.88 -7.66 15.63
C GLN A 81 7.82 -7.53 14.55
N SER A 82 7.39 -6.30 14.35
CA SER A 82 6.66 -5.85 13.18
C SER A 82 7.63 -5.36 12.11
N LEU A 83 7.28 -5.56 10.84
CA LEU A 83 8.01 -5.03 9.70
C LEU A 83 7.03 -4.42 8.70
N THR A 84 7.29 -3.20 8.27
CA THR A 84 6.53 -2.53 7.22
C THR A 84 7.35 -2.44 5.94
N VAL A 85 6.77 -2.87 4.82
CA VAL A 85 7.43 -2.92 3.51
C VAL A 85 6.56 -2.20 2.48
N PRO A 86 7.09 -1.20 1.74
CA PRO A 86 6.34 -0.56 0.68
C PRO A 86 6.15 -1.52 -0.50
N ILE A 87 4.91 -1.67 -0.97
CA ILE A 87 4.53 -2.50 -2.12
C ILE A 87 4.15 -1.59 -3.29
N GLN A 88 5.05 -1.52 -4.27
CA GLN A 88 4.92 -0.61 -5.42
C GLN A 88 4.17 -1.23 -6.61
N THR A 89 4.14 -2.56 -6.71
CA THR A 89 3.63 -3.27 -7.89
C THR A 89 2.62 -4.34 -7.52
N SER A 90 1.55 -4.48 -8.30
CA SER A 90 0.64 -5.62 -8.15
C SER A 90 1.36 -6.89 -8.54
N GLY A 91 1.19 -7.97 -7.80
CA GLY A 91 1.83 -9.23 -8.14
C GLY A 91 1.73 -10.28 -7.06
N SER A 92 2.33 -11.43 -7.35
CA SER A 92 2.53 -12.50 -6.37
C SER A 92 3.87 -12.28 -5.67
N TYR A 93 3.88 -12.39 -4.35
CA TYR A 93 5.03 -12.22 -3.49
C TYR A 93 5.27 -13.51 -2.72
N CYS A 94 6.54 -13.84 -2.52
CA CYS A 94 6.93 -15.00 -1.73
C CYS A 94 7.46 -14.52 -0.39
N LEU A 95 6.76 -14.85 0.68
CA LEU A 95 7.22 -14.68 2.06
C LEU A 95 7.87 -15.98 2.53
N VAL A 96 9.11 -15.88 3.01
CA VAL A 96 9.92 -17.04 3.38
C VAL A 96 10.41 -16.90 4.81
N PHE A 97 10.21 -17.96 5.57
CA PHE A 97 10.74 -18.13 6.92
C PHE A 97 11.80 -19.23 6.91
N ASP A 98 13.03 -18.86 7.22
CA ASP A 98 14.20 -19.72 7.11
C ASP A 98 14.90 -19.87 8.48
N ASN A 99 14.90 -21.11 8.98
CA ASN A 99 15.52 -21.48 10.25
C ASN A 99 16.83 -22.28 10.07
N ASP A 100 17.56 -22.06 8.97
CA ASP A 100 18.86 -22.70 8.73
C ASP A 100 19.99 -22.10 9.59
N ARG A 101 19.77 -20.90 10.14
CA ARG A 101 20.75 -20.18 10.98
C ARG A 101 20.55 -20.39 12.48
N SER A 102 19.67 -21.30 12.89
CA SER A 102 19.45 -21.61 14.30
C SER A 102 20.73 -22.20 14.90
N GLN A 103 21.29 -21.54 15.93
CA GLN A 103 22.49 -22.06 16.60
C GLN A 103 22.19 -23.33 17.39
N LEU A 104 20.96 -23.44 17.90
CA LEU A 104 20.42 -24.63 18.53
C LEU A 104 19.56 -25.31 17.47
N ALA A 105 19.79 -26.61 17.23
CA ALA A 105 19.08 -27.40 16.23
C ALA A 105 17.61 -27.67 16.61
N MET A 106 16.86 -26.62 16.89
CA MET A 106 15.53 -26.63 17.49
C MET A 106 14.47 -26.11 16.53
N THR A 107 13.24 -26.56 16.76
CA THR A 107 12.06 -26.11 16.02
C THR A 107 11.55 -24.81 16.65
N LYS A 108 11.21 -23.83 15.81
CA LYS A 108 10.62 -22.57 16.25
C LYS A 108 9.15 -22.53 15.88
N ASN A 109 8.31 -22.14 16.83
CA ASN A 109 6.90 -21.89 16.54
C ASN A 109 6.75 -20.41 16.19
N VAL A 110 6.33 -20.11 14.98
CA VAL A 110 6.16 -18.74 14.49
C VAL A 110 4.69 -18.50 14.24
N THR A 111 4.13 -17.49 14.90
CA THR A 111 2.84 -16.92 14.56
C THR A 111 3.09 -15.67 13.74
N ALA A 112 2.67 -15.67 12.47
CA ALA A 112 2.83 -14.53 11.59
C ALA A 112 1.47 -14.09 11.03
N VAL A 113 1.25 -12.78 10.99
CA VAL A 113 0.12 -12.14 10.32
C VAL A 113 0.66 -11.10 9.35
N ALA A 114 0.11 -11.04 8.14
CA ALA A 114 0.45 -10.01 7.17
C ALA A 114 -0.80 -9.24 6.77
N THR A 115 -0.72 -7.92 6.91
CA THR A 115 -1.79 -6.96 6.66
C THR A 115 -1.33 -5.99 5.59
N LEU A 116 -2.10 -5.87 4.52
CA LEU A 116 -1.88 -4.90 3.46
C LEU A 116 -2.70 -3.65 3.77
N HIS A 117 -2.04 -2.51 3.90
CA HIS A 117 -2.65 -1.20 4.05
C HIS A 117 -2.63 -0.48 2.69
N SER A 118 -3.79 -0.08 2.21
CA SER A 118 -3.96 0.67 0.96
C SER A 118 -4.30 2.12 1.24
N ARG A 119 -3.61 3.00 0.52
CA ARG A 119 -3.84 4.44 0.56
C ARG A 119 -4.61 4.86 -0.69
N SER A 120 -5.94 4.97 -0.55
CA SER A 120 -6.77 5.54 -1.62
C SER A 120 -6.87 7.05 -1.45
N GLU A 121 -6.20 7.80 -2.34
CA GLU A 121 -6.51 9.19 -2.58
C GLU A 121 -7.82 9.26 -3.37
N LYS A 122 -8.94 9.39 -2.66
CA LYS A 122 -10.17 9.89 -3.28
C LYS A 122 -9.89 11.32 -3.72
N THR A 123 -9.59 11.53 -4.99
CA THR A 123 -9.76 12.84 -5.62
C THR A 123 -11.26 13.13 -5.61
N THR A 124 -11.73 13.83 -4.58
CA THR A 124 -13.01 14.53 -4.66
C THR A 124 -12.83 15.62 -5.71
N THR A 125 -13.09 15.29 -6.97
CA THR A 125 -13.49 16.31 -7.95
C THR A 125 -14.83 16.85 -7.45
N THR A 126 -14.80 17.95 -6.69
CA THR A 126 -15.99 18.77 -6.55
C THR A 126 -16.36 19.20 -7.96
N ASN A 127 -17.49 18.70 -8.45
CA ASN A 127 -18.02 19.04 -9.76
C ASN A 127 -18.63 20.46 -9.67
N ASP A 128 -17.79 21.46 -9.37
CA ASP A 128 -18.18 22.88 -9.21
C ASP A 128 -18.41 23.56 -10.57
N GLY A 129 -18.49 22.79 -11.66
CA GLY A 129 -18.76 23.31 -13.01
C GLY A 129 -20.13 23.98 -13.16
N GLY A 130 -21.11 23.63 -12.33
CA GLY A 130 -22.48 24.19 -12.43
C GLY A 130 -22.63 25.61 -11.87
N VAL A 131 -21.89 25.95 -10.80
CA VAL A 131 -22.08 27.22 -10.08
C VAL A 131 -21.33 28.38 -10.75
N ASN A 132 -20.17 28.11 -11.35
CA ASN A 132 -19.38 29.12 -12.05
C ASN A 132 -20.02 29.59 -13.37
N MET A 133 -20.82 28.74 -14.03
CA MET A 133 -21.50 29.09 -15.28
C MET A 133 -22.70 30.03 -15.07
N ALA A 134 -23.38 29.91 -13.93
CA ALA A 134 -24.47 30.81 -13.56
C ALA A 134 -23.98 32.23 -13.23
N GLY A 135 -22.81 32.36 -12.61
CA GLY A 135 -22.19 33.66 -12.29
C GLY A 135 -21.73 34.44 -13.53
N LEU A 136 -21.21 33.76 -14.55
CA LEU A 136 -20.78 34.38 -15.81
C LEU A 136 -21.97 34.84 -16.69
N GLY A 137 -23.11 34.14 -16.63
CA GLY A 137 -24.31 34.50 -17.38
C GLY A 137 -25.01 35.77 -16.87
N LEU A 138 -25.11 35.94 -15.56
CA LEU A 138 -25.73 37.13 -14.94
C LEU A 138 -24.86 38.38 -15.10
N GLY A 139 -23.53 38.25 -15.08
CA GLY A 139 -22.60 39.37 -15.30
C GLY A 139 -22.67 39.96 -16.71
N ALA A 140 -22.85 39.11 -17.74
CA ALA A 140 -22.93 39.57 -19.13
C ALA A 140 -24.21 40.38 -19.42
N PHE A 141 -25.35 39.98 -18.85
CA PHE A 141 -26.60 40.74 -18.98
C PHE A 141 -26.56 42.08 -18.25
N GLY A 142 -25.95 42.15 -17.07
CA GLY A 142 -25.79 43.40 -16.32
C GLY A 142 -24.96 44.45 -17.06
N PHE A 143 -23.90 44.03 -17.77
CA PHE A 143 -23.05 44.93 -18.55
C PHE A 143 -23.75 45.51 -19.79
N LEU A 144 -24.57 44.71 -20.49
CA LEU A 144 -25.32 45.16 -21.67
C LEU A 144 -26.36 46.24 -21.34
N VAL A 145 -27.03 46.14 -20.19
CA VAL A 145 -28.03 47.14 -19.75
C VAL A 145 -27.36 48.47 -19.39
N LEU A 146 -26.19 48.43 -18.73
CA LEU A 146 -25.42 49.63 -18.41
C LEU A 146 -24.92 50.35 -19.68
N VAL A 147 -24.37 49.61 -20.66
CA VAL A 147 -23.91 50.21 -21.93
C VAL A 147 -25.07 50.83 -22.71
N TYR A 148 -26.23 50.16 -22.77
CA TYR A 148 -27.41 50.71 -23.46
C TYR A 148 -27.99 51.95 -22.75
N GLY A 149 -27.97 51.99 -21.41
CA GLY A 149 -28.46 53.12 -20.62
C GLY A 149 -27.58 54.38 -20.72
N VAL A 150 -26.26 54.21 -20.76
CA VAL A 150 -25.31 55.34 -20.85
C VAL A 150 -25.33 55.97 -22.26
N SER A 151 -25.54 55.14 -23.30
CA SER A 151 -25.57 55.58 -24.71
C SER A 151 -26.74 56.51 -25.06
N ARG A 152 -27.85 56.46 -24.32
CA ARG A 152 -29.02 57.33 -24.57
C ARG A 152 -29.00 58.69 -23.87
N LYS A 153 -28.05 58.95 -22.96
CA LYS A 153 -27.97 60.21 -22.21
C LYS A 153 -26.82 61.16 -22.62
N ALA A 154 -26.00 60.79 -23.59
CA ALA A 154 -24.86 61.60 -24.04
C ALA A 154 -25.03 62.16 -25.46
N VAL A 155 -26.20 62.72 -25.77
CA VAL A 155 -26.35 63.65 -26.90
C VAL A 155 -26.54 65.05 -26.29
N ILE A 156 -25.42 65.73 -26.10
CA ILE A 156 -25.40 67.18 -25.94
C ILE A 156 -25.44 67.74 -27.36
N PRO A 157 -26.50 68.41 -27.81
CA PRO A 157 -26.46 69.10 -29.10
C PRO A 157 -25.48 70.26 -28.96
N TRP A 158 -24.39 70.22 -29.72
CA TRP A 158 -23.74 71.45 -30.12
C TRP A 158 -24.53 71.98 -31.31
N GLU A 159 -25.31 73.03 -31.05
CA GLU A 159 -25.72 74.16 -31.89
C GLU A 159 -26.98 74.80 -31.31
#